data_AF-A0A1J7H7S8-F1
#
_entry.id   AF-A0A1J7H7S8-F1
#
_cell.length_a   1.000
_cell.length_b   1.000
_cell.length_c   1.000
_cell.angle_alpha   90.00
_cell.angle_beta   90.00
_cell.angle_gamma   90.00
#
_symmetry.space_group_name_H-M   'P 1'
#
loop_
_entity.id
_entity.type
_entity.pdbx_description
1 polymer ?
#
loop_
_entity_poly.entity_id
_entity_poly.type
_entity_poly.pdbx_seq_one_letter_code
_entity_poly.pdbx_strand_id
1 'polypeptide(L)'
;MYLSDNFVDHVDETQFAYPKLDGTLVRATRDNDYSDLFHAIPWSQGTLGLLVAAEIKLIPIKEYMKLTYEPVVGNLKELAQGYIDSFAPRDGDQDNDDKVPDFVETMIYNPTEAVCMTGRYASKEEAKLKGNKINSVGWWFKPWFYQHAQTALKKGKFIEYIPTREYYHRHTRCLYWEGKLILPFADQCWFRFLFGWLMPPKVSLLKATQGEAIRNYYHEMHVIQDMLVPLYKVGDALEWVHREMEVYPIWLCPHKLFKLPVKTMIYPEPGFELQRRQGDTQTAQMYTDIGVYYAPGPVLRGEVFDGAEAVRKLESWMIENHGFQPQYAVSELSEKNFWRMFDAGLYEQSRKKYGAVGTFMSVYYKSKKGRKTEKEVQEAEQAHLETAYAEVDQPVD
;
A
#
# COMPACT_ATOMS: atom_id res chain seq x y z
N MET A 1 3.61 -0.37 8.77
CA MET A 1 2.91 0.90 9.05
C MET A 1 2.67 1.50 7.69
N TYR A 2 1.62 1.01 7.01
CA TYR A 2 1.20 1.54 5.72
C TYR A 2 0.42 2.80 6.04
N LEU A 3 1.11 3.95 6.02
CA LEU A 3 0.47 5.26 5.95
C LEU A 3 0.00 5.40 4.51
N SER A 4 -1.07 4.68 4.18
CA SER A 4 -1.86 4.92 2.97
C SER A 4 -2.86 6.05 3.21
N ASP A 5 -2.88 6.68 4.38
CA ASP A 5 -3.60 7.93 4.56
C ASP A 5 -2.73 9.10 4.11
N ASN A 6 -3.27 9.79 3.12
CA ASN A 6 -2.83 11.03 2.50
C ASN A 6 -1.94 11.87 3.41
N PHE A 7 -0.63 11.80 3.16
CA PHE A 7 0.38 12.64 3.79
C PHE A 7 -0.05 14.11 3.82
N VAL A 8 -0.60 14.61 2.70
CA VAL A 8 -1.03 16.01 2.55
C VAL A 8 -2.20 16.41 3.47
N ASP A 9 -2.98 15.44 3.96
CA ASP A 9 -4.18 15.67 4.80
C ASP A 9 -3.88 15.53 6.31
N HIS A 10 -2.82 14.79 6.65
CA HIS A 10 -2.46 14.46 8.03
C HIS A 10 -1.11 15.03 8.47
N VAL A 11 -0.32 15.60 7.56
CA VAL A 11 0.94 16.27 7.84
C VAL A 11 0.74 17.76 7.58
N ASP A 12 0.94 18.57 8.61
CA ASP A 12 0.81 20.03 8.51
C ASP A 12 2.14 20.70 8.13
N GLU A 13 3.26 20.05 8.50
CA GLU A 13 4.60 20.59 8.29
C GLU A 13 5.62 19.48 8.08
N THR A 14 6.62 19.76 7.24
CA THR A 14 7.85 18.96 7.16
C THR A 14 9.10 19.80 7.12
N GLN A 15 10.18 19.30 7.73
CA GLN A 15 11.49 19.94 7.71
C GLN A 15 12.53 19.03 7.04
N PHE A 16 13.30 19.60 6.12
CA PHE A 16 14.30 18.90 5.32
C PHE A 16 15.69 19.45 5.51
N ALA A 17 16.66 18.55 5.63
CA ALA A 17 18.08 18.88 5.56
C ALA A 17 18.66 18.52 4.19
N TYR A 18 19.44 19.46 3.61
CA TYR A 18 20.07 19.32 2.30
C TYR A 18 21.61 19.29 2.40
N PRO A 19 22.26 18.13 2.18
CA PRO A 19 23.71 18.00 2.37
C PRO A 19 24.59 18.85 1.44
N LYS A 20 24.15 19.13 0.20
CA LYS A 20 24.91 19.96 -0.77
C LYS A 20 24.56 21.46 -0.73
N LEU A 21 23.45 21.83 -0.10
CA LEU A 21 23.16 23.22 0.26
C LEU A 21 23.61 23.42 1.70
N ASP A 22 24.91 23.28 2.00
CA ASP A 22 25.54 23.56 3.30
C ASP A 22 24.91 22.97 4.60
N GLY A 23 23.96 22.03 4.51
CA GLY A 23 23.16 21.58 5.64
C GLY A 23 21.95 22.47 5.95
N THR A 24 21.57 23.36 5.03
CA THR A 24 20.37 24.20 5.09
C THR A 24 19.14 23.37 5.46
N LEU A 25 18.43 23.85 6.48
CA LEU A 25 17.15 23.34 6.92
C LEU A 25 16.02 24.12 6.22
N VAL A 26 15.18 23.44 5.45
CA VAL A 26 14.00 24.03 4.82
C VAL A 26 12.75 23.55 5.55
N ARG A 27 11.90 24.50 5.95
CA ARG A 27 10.57 24.24 6.52
C ARG A 27 9.53 24.36 5.40
N ALA A 28 8.95 23.24 4.99
CA ALA A 28 7.93 23.18 3.95
C ALA A 28 6.54 22.98 4.57
N THR A 29 5.62 23.91 4.25
CA THR A 29 4.20 23.84 4.62
C THR A 29 3.35 23.92 3.35
N ARG A 30 2.05 23.66 3.48
CA ARG A 30 1.11 23.71 2.34
C ARG A 30 1.04 25.08 1.66
N ASP A 31 1.35 26.15 2.38
CA ASP A 31 1.01 27.53 2.04
C ASP A 31 2.18 28.53 2.10
N ASN A 32 3.43 28.04 2.22
CA ASN A 32 4.62 28.89 2.19
C ASN A 32 5.41 28.79 0.87
N ASP A 33 6.55 29.49 0.81
CA ASP A 33 7.44 29.54 -0.37
C ASP A 33 8.01 28.18 -0.81
N TYR A 34 7.85 27.15 0.03
CA TYR A 34 8.30 25.78 -0.19
C TYR A 34 7.11 24.80 -0.34
N SER A 35 5.92 25.30 -0.69
CA SER A 35 4.72 24.49 -0.93
C SER A 35 4.91 23.47 -2.05
N ASP A 36 5.71 23.79 -3.07
CA ASP A 36 6.09 22.84 -4.12
C ASP A 36 6.82 21.61 -3.55
N LEU A 37 7.78 21.82 -2.64
CA LEU A 37 8.47 20.74 -1.94
C LEU A 37 7.49 19.96 -1.07
N PHE A 38 6.63 20.63 -0.30
CA PHE A 38 5.63 19.99 0.54
C PHE A 38 4.76 19.00 -0.25
N HIS A 39 4.31 19.41 -1.44
CA HIS A 39 3.49 18.58 -2.32
C HIS A 39 4.30 17.53 -3.12
N ALA A 40 5.60 17.71 -3.31
CA ALA A 40 6.46 16.75 -4.02
C ALA A 40 6.94 15.57 -3.15
N ILE A 41 6.86 15.68 -1.82
CA ILE A 41 7.36 14.66 -0.87
C ILE A 41 6.63 13.32 -0.96
N PRO A 42 5.28 13.26 -1.00
CA PRO A 42 4.58 11.99 -1.12
C PRO A 42 5.10 11.23 -2.34
N TRP A 43 5.35 9.93 -2.20
CA TRP A 43 5.89 9.08 -3.28
C TRP A 43 7.28 9.48 -3.79
N SER A 44 8.01 10.38 -3.14
CA SER A 44 9.42 10.68 -3.50
C SER A 44 10.42 9.64 -2.98
N GLN A 45 10.01 8.73 -2.08
CA GLN A 45 10.90 7.77 -1.42
C GLN A 45 12.13 8.43 -0.76
N GLY A 46 12.04 9.68 -0.28
CA GLY A 46 13.17 10.38 0.35
C GLY A 46 14.32 10.70 -0.62
N THR A 47 14.00 10.84 -1.92
CA THR A 47 14.99 11.22 -2.96
C THR A 47 15.04 12.72 -3.22
N LEU A 48 14.22 13.51 -2.51
CA LEU A 48 14.22 14.97 -2.57
C LEU A 48 15.04 15.62 -1.45
N GLY A 49 15.35 14.89 -0.38
CA GLY A 49 16.02 15.43 0.81
C GLY A 49 15.88 14.48 1.99
N LEU A 50 16.57 14.79 3.09
CA LEU A 50 16.43 14.06 4.35
C LEU A 50 15.32 14.69 5.18
N LEU A 51 14.20 13.98 5.36
CA LEU A 51 13.13 14.40 6.27
C LEU A 51 13.62 14.25 7.72
N VAL A 52 13.77 15.37 8.44
CA VAL A 52 14.32 15.40 9.81
C VAL A 52 13.25 15.69 10.87
N ALA A 53 12.15 16.34 10.49
CA ALA A 53 11.00 16.54 11.37
C ALA A 53 9.70 16.60 10.54
N ALA A 54 8.60 16.20 11.16
CA ALA A 54 7.25 16.33 10.60
C ALA A 54 6.25 16.63 11.72
N GLU A 55 5.29 17.52 11.45
CA GLU A 55 4.14 17.76 12.31
C GLU A 55 2.97 16.94 11.79
N ILE A 56 2.46 16.01 12.61
CA ILE A 56 1.41 15.06 12.24
C ILE A 56 0.17 15.35 13.07
N LYS A 57 -0.95 15.54 12.39
CA LYS A 57 -2.27 15.70 12.99
C LYS A 57 -2.72 14.40 13.64
N LEU A 58 -2.97 14.45 14.95
CA LEU A 58 -3.45 13.31 15.72
C LEU A 58 -4.98 13.25 15.72
N ILE A 59 -5.52 12.04 15.70
CA ILE A 59 -6.96 11.78 15.89
C ILE A 59 -7.22 11.15 17.26
N PRO A 60 -8.34 11.47 17.91
CA PRO A 60 -8.76 10.77 19.12
C PRO A 60 -9.17 9.33 18.77
N ILE A 61 -8.74 8.37 19.58
CA ILE A 61 -9.10 6.94 19.43
C ILE A 61 -9.85 6.44 20.67
N LYS A 62 -10.67 5.40 20.53
CA LYS A 62 -11.29 4.69 21.66
C LYS A 62 -10.56 3.37 21.95
N GLU A 63 -10.86 2.75 23.09
CA GLU A 63 -10.14 1.60 23.63
C GLU A 63 -10.33 0.31 22.84
N TYR A 64 -11.46 0.19 22.13
CA TYR A 64 -11.79 -0.98 21.31
C TYR A 64 -12.15 -0.59 19.88
N MET A 65 -11.86 -1.50 18.97
CA MET A 65 -12.38 -1.55 17.62
C MET A 65 -13.53 -2.55 17.57
N LYS A 66 -14.75 -2.09 17.34
CA LYS A 66 -15.90 -2.93 17.02
C LYS A 66 -15.78 -3.34 15.56
N LEU A 67 -15.41 -4.58 15.32
CA LEU A 67 -15.16 -5.11 13.99
C LEU A 67 -16.31 -6.02 13.56
N THR A 68 -16.91 -5.71 12.42
CA THR A 68 -17.92 -6.53 11.76
C THR A 68 -17.26 -7.33 10.66
N TYR A 69 -17.46 -8.65 10.65
CA TYR A 69 -17.03 -9.54 9.57
C TYR A 69 -18.25 -9.93 8.73
N GLU A 70 -18.26 -9.54 7.47
CA GLU A 70 -19.32 -9.82 6.51
C GLU A 70 -18.78 -10.80 5.44
N PRO A 71 -19.25 -12.05 5.38
CA PRO A 71 -18.88 -12.94 4.29
C PRO A 71 -19.58 -12.52 2.99
N VAL A 72 -18.84 -12.52 1.88
CA VAL A 72 -19.36 -12.26 0.54
C VAL A 72 -19.01 -13.46 -0.33
N VAL A 73 -20.00 -14.01 -1.02
CA VAL A 73 -19.85 -15.17 -1.90
C VAL A 73 -20.43 -14.82 -3.26
N GLY A 74 -19.66 -15.07 -4.32
CA GLY A 74 -19.99 -14.67 -5.69
C GLY A 74 -18.76 -14.71 -6.58
N ASN A 75 -18.87 -14.34 -7.85
CA ASN A 75 -17.71 -14.17 -8.71
C ASN A 75 -16.86 -12.95 -8.31
N LEU A 76 -15.65 -12.82 -8.85
CA LEU A 76 -14.72 -11.74 -8.50
C LEU A 76 -15.29 -10.31 -8.62
N LYS A 77 -16.21 -10.06 -9.57
CA LYS A 77 -16.89 -8.76 -9.69
C LYS A 77 -17.91 -8.55 -8.58
N GLU A 78 -18.63 -9.59 -8.19
CA GLU A 78 -19.55 -9.55 -7.05
C GLU A 78 -18.79 -9.37 -5.72
N LEU A 79 -17.63 -10.01 -5.57
CA LEU A 79 -16.75 -9.81 -4.41
C LEU A 79 -16.24 -8.36 -4.34
N ALA A 80 -15.82 -7.79 -5.47
CA ALA A 80 -15.42 -6.40 -5.57
C ALA A 80 -16.57 -5.45 -5.20
N GLN A 81 -17.79 -5.72 -5.71
CA GLN A 81 -18.96 -4.90 -5.38
C GLN A 81 -19.31 -5.00 -3.89
N GLY A 82 -19.24 -6.18 -3.28
CA GLY A 82 -19.45 -6.36 -1.84
C GLY A 82 -18.43 -5.58 -1.00
N TYR A 83 -17.17 -5.53 -1.44
CA TYR A 83 -16.15 -4.67 -0.86
C TYR A 83 -16.51 -3.18 -0.99
N ILE A 84 -16.86 -2.71 -2.18
CA ILE A 84 -17.27 -1.31 -2.42
C ILE A 84 -18.46 -0.93 -1.53
N ASP A 85 -19.50 -1.77 -1.50
CA ASP A 85 -20.72 -1.52 -0.72
C ASP A 85 -20.49 -1.50 0.79
N SER A 86 -19.36 -2.06 1.27
CA SER A 86 -19.03 -2.09 2.70
C SER A 86 -18.63 -0.72 3.27
N PHE A 87 -18.25 0.24 2.41
CA PHE A 87 -17.76 1.55 2.86
C PHE A 87 -18.13 2.74 1.96
N ALA A 88 -18.57 2.50 0.72
CA ALA A 88 -18.99 3.55 -0.19
C ALA A 88 -20.51 3.43 -0.42
N PRO A 89 -21.35 4.20 0.28
CA PRO A 89 -22.80 4.13 0.14
C PRO A 89 -23.27 4.40 -1.30
N ARG A 90 -24.19 3.58 -1.80
CA ARG A 90 -24.72 3.71 -3.18
C ARG A 90 -25.54 4.97 -3.43
N ASP A 91 -26.04 5.60 -2.37
CA ASP A 91 -26.75 6.87 -2.42
C ASP A 91 -25.80 8.09 -2.46
N GLY A 92 -24.48 7.86 -2.43
CA GLY A 92 -23.45 8.90 -2.48
C GLY A 92 -23.24 9.64 -1.16
N ASP A 93 -23.88 9.22 -0.06
CA ASP A 93 -23.80 9.85 1.26
C ASP A 93 -22.53 9.42 2.02
N GLN A 94 -21.38 9.67 1.40
CA GLN A 94 -20.05 9.21 1.83
C GLN A 94 -19.36 10.12 2.86
N ASP A 95 -19.99 11.23 3.22
CA ASP A 95 -19.55 12.12 4.32
C ASP A 95 -20.35 11.86 5.61
N ASN A 96 -21.23 10.84 5.61
CA ASN A 96 -22.02 10.46 6.76
C ASN A 96 -21.28 9.42 7.61
N ASP A 97 -20.84 9.85 8.80
CA ASP A 97 -20.13 9.03 9.77
C ASP A 97 -20.89 7.75 10.16
N ASP A 98 -22.23 7.74 10.11
CA ASP A 98 -23.02 6.55 10.43
C ASP A 98 -23.00 5.49 9.32
N LYS A 99 -22.77 5.91 8.06
CA LYS A 99 -22.75 5.04 6.89
C LYS A 99 -21.34 4.60 6.50
N VAL A 100 -20.34 5.44 6.73
CA VAL A 100 -18.94 5.15 6.41
C VAL A 100 -18.20 4.68 7.67
N PRO A 101 -17.57 3.50 7.66
CA PRO A 101 -16.83 2.98 8.81
C PRO A 101 -15.48 3.69 9.01
N ASP A 102 -14.96 3.66 10.23
CA ASP A 102 -13.64 4.23 10.57
C ASP A 102 -12.49 3.42 9.93
N PHE A 103 -12.70 2.11 9.77
CA PHE A 103 -11.72 1.19 9.16
C PHE A 103 -12.41 0.23 8.23
N VAL A 104 -11.72 -0.11 7.14
CA VAL A 104 -12.18 -1.07 6.14
C VAL A 104 -11.00 -1.93 5.72
N GLU A 105 -11.24 -3.22 5.61
CA GLU A 105 -10.31 -4.17 5.03
C GLU A 105 -11.13 -5.32 4.44
N THR A 106 -10.75 -5.81 3.25
CA THR A 106 -11.34 -7.03 2.71
C THR A 106 -10.25 -8.04 2.41
N MET A 107 -10.53 -9.30 2.72
CA MET A 107 -9.71 -10.43 2.33
C MET A 107 -10.46 -11.30 1.34
N ILE A 108 -9.90 -11.47 0.14
CA ILE A 108 -10.40 -12.42 -0.85
C ILE A 108 -9.63 -13.73 -0.66
N TYR A 109 -10.31 -14.83 -0.34
CA TYR A 109 -9.66 -16.10 -0.03
C TYR A 109 -9.50 -17.02 -1.22
N ASN A 110 -10.37 -16.88 -2.22
CA ASN A 110 -10.37 -17.61 -3.48
C ASN A 110 -11.26 -16.85 -4.49
N PRO A 111 -11.40 -17.31 -5.75
CA PRO A 111 -12.19 -16.60 -6.76
C PRO A 111 -13.67 -16.42 -6.44
N THR A 112 -14.17 -17.07 -5.38
CA THR A 112 -15.58 -17.13 -5.04
C THR A 112 -15.96 -16.62 -3.64
N GLU A 113 -14.98 -16.40 -2.76
CA GLU A 113 -15.22 -16.14 -1.34
C GLU A 113 -14.34 -15.02 -0.81
N ALA A 114 -14.98 -14.07 -0.13
CA ALA A 114 -14.35 -12.96 0.55
C ALA A 114 -14.94 -12.71 1.94
N VAL A 115 -14.18 -12.02 2.78
CA VAL A 115 -14.68 -11.45 4.04
C VAL A 115 -14.37 -9.97 4.07
N CYS A 116 -15.41 -9.14 4.05
CA CYS A 116 -15.31 -7.71 4.24
C CYS A 116 -15.36 -7.39 5.74
N MET A 117 -14.42 -6.58 6.20
CA MET A 117 -14.27 -6.22 7.60
C MET A 117 -14.39 -4.71 7.76
N THR A 118 -15.40 -4.27 8.51
CA THR A 118 -15.63 -2.85 8.79
C THR A 118 -15.53 -2.59 10.29
N GLY A 119 -14.75 -1.58 10.64
CA GLY A 119 -14.39 -1.22 12.01
C GLY A 119 -15.01 0.11 12.42
N ARG A 120 -15.50 0.17 13.67
CA ARG A 120 -15.84 1.42 14.35
C ARG A 120 -15.22 1.51 15.73
N TYR A 121 -14.75 2.69 16.12
CA TYR A 121 -14.26 2.91 17.48
C TYR A 121 -15.38 2.76 18.52
N ALA A 122 -15.15 1.89 19.50
CA ALA A 122 -16.05 1.60 20.60
C ALA A 122 -15.38 1.86 21.96
N SER A 123 -16.18 2.33 22.91
CA SER A 123 -15.74 2.55 24.29
C SER A 123 -15.58 1.22 25.03
N LYS A 124 -14.85 1.26 26.15
CA LYS A 124 -14.73 0.11 27.06
C LYS A 124 -16.08 -0.30 27.66
N GLU A 125 -16.97 0.65 27.92
CA GLU A 125 -18.31 0.42 28.46
C GLU A 125 -19.14 -0.36 27.45
N GLU A 126 -19.17 0.07 26.18
CA GLU A 126 -19.85 -0.62 25.09
C GLU A 126 -19.33 -2.05 24.93
N ALA A 127 -18.00 -2.22 24.85
CA ALA A 127 -17.39 -3.53 24.63
C ALA A 127 -17.72 -4.55 25.75
N LYS A 128 -17.98 -4.09 26.97
CA LYS A 128 -18.29 -4.92 28.14
C LYS A 128 -19.78 -5.19 28.35
N LEU A 129 -20.67 -4.64 27.52
CA LEU A 129 -22.10 -4.92 27.60
C LEU A 129 -22.38 -6.42 27.42
N LYS A 130 -23.36 -6.94 28.16
CA LYS A 130 -23.75 -8.36 28.11
C LYS A 130 -24.16 -8.73 26.67
N GLY A 131 -23.53 -9.76 26.12
CA GLY A 131 -23.76 -10.25 24.76
C GLY A 131 -22.68 -9.84 23.75
N ASN A 132 -21.91 -8.78 24.04
CA ASN A 132 -20.76 -8.41 23.24
C ASN A 132 -19.58 -9.36 23.49
N LYS A 133 -18.82 -9.65 22.42
CA LYS A 133 -17.65 -10.55 22.47
C LYS A 133 -16.38 -9.75 22.35
N ILE A 134 -15.55 -9.76 23.39
CA ILE A 134 -14.20 -9.19 23.33
C ILE A 134 -13.24 -10.24 22.79
N ASN A 135 -12.50 -9.90 21.73
CA ASN A 135 -11.49 -10.76 21.14
C ASN A 135 -10.11 -10.10 21.18
N SER A 136 -9.28 -10.51 22.14
CA SER A 136 -7.86 -10.13 22.16
C SER A 136 -7.07 -10.92 21.11
N VAL A 137 -7.07 -10.49 19.85
CA VAL A 137 -6.38 -11.16 18.73
C VAL A 137 -4.85 -11.22 18.88
N GLY A 138 -4.26 -10.40 19.75
CA GLY A 138 -2.81 -10.29 19.96
C GLY A 138 -2.19 -11.46 20.75
N TRP A 139 -3.01 -12.30 21.39
CA TRP A 139 -2.53 -13.51 22.08
C TRP A 139 -1.86 -14.48 21.11
N TRP A 140 -0.61 -14.84 21.40
CA TRP A 140 0.23 -15.60 20.48
C TRP A 140 -0.27 -17.01 20.15
N PHE A 141 -1.08 -17.59 21.03
CA PHE A 141 -1.66 -18.92 20.84
C PHE A 141 -2.91 -18.93 19.95
N LYS A 142 -3.52 -17.77 19.69
CA LYS A 142 -4.73 -17.67 18.87
C LYS A 142 -4.44 -17.90 17.39
N PRO A 143 -5.46 -18.31 16.60
CA PRO A 143 -5.36 -18.31 15.16
C PRO A 143 -4.88 -16.98 14.61
N TRP A 144 -4.14 -17.03 13.50
CA TRP A 144 -3.75 -15.83 12.79
C TRP A 144 -4.99 -15.08 12.32
N PHE A 145 -4.92 -13.75 12.29
CA PHE A 145 -6.09 -12.90 12.09
C PHE A 145 -6.86 -13.24 10.81
N TYR A 146 -6.16 -13.42 9.68
CA TYR A 146 -6.81 -13.79 8.42
C TYR A 146 -7.51 -15.16 8.49
N GLN A 147 -7.01 -16.13 9.27
CA GLN A 147 -7.68 -17.42 9.45
C GLN A 147 -8.92 -17.29 10.35
N HIS A 148 -8.86 -16.41 11.35
CA HIS A 148 -10.01 -16.11 12.22
C HIS A 148 -11.12 -15.40 11.43
N ALA A 149 -10.76 -14.38 10.64
CA ALA A 149 -11.67 -13.66 9.75
C ALA A 149 -12.36 -14.62 8.76
N GLN A 150 -11.61 -15.57 8.18
CA GLN A 150 -12.14 -16.58 7.25
C GLN A 150 -13.27 -17.41 7.87
N THR A 151 -13.35 -17.53 9.20
CA THR A 151 -14.42 -18.28 9.85
C THR A 151 -15.81 -17.67 9.63
N ALA A 152 -15.89 -16.40 9.19
CA ALA A 152 -17.14 -15.74 8.78
C ALA A 152 -17.82 -16.48 7.61
N LEU A 153 -17.04 -17.05 6.68
CA LEU A 153 -17.58 -17.82 5.54
C LEU A 153 -18.42 -19.02 5.99
N LYS A 154 -18.14 -19.58 7.17
CA LYS A 154 -18.88 -20.72 7.75
C LYS A 154 -19.92 -20.29 8.79
N LYS A 155 -19.62 -19.24 9.57
CA LYS A 155 -20.46 -18.79 10.68
C LYS A 155 -21.54 -17.79 10.26
N GLY A 156 -21.44 -17.21 9.07
CA GLY A 156 -22.17 -16.02 8.70
C GLY A 156 -21.57 -14.76 9.33
N LYS A 157 -22.25 -13.63 9.14
CA LYS A 157 -21.87 -12.33 9.69
C LYS A 157 -21.73 -12.39 11.22
N PHE A 158 -20.64 -11.85 11.75
CA PHE A 158 -20.49 -11.68 13.20
C PHE A 158 -19.71 -10.41 13.57
N ILE A 159 -19.85 -10.02 14.83
CA ILE A 159 -19.23 -8.80 15.40
C ILE A 159 -18.42 -9.18 16.63
N GLU A 160 -17.26 -8.54 16.79
CA GLU A 160 -16.46 -8.60 18.01
C GLU A 160 -15.78 -7.28 18.32
N TYR A 161 -15.28 -7.14 19.54
CA TYR A 161 -14.58 -5.97 20.04
C TYR A 161 -13.12 -6.33 20.28
N ILE A 162 -12.21 -5.74 19.51
CA ILE A 162 -10.78 -5.99 19.59
C ILE A 162 -10.13 -4.80 20.29
N PRO A 163 -9.26 -4.99 21.30
CA PRO A 163 -8.51 -3.87 21.86
C PRO A 163 -7.78 -3.11 20.75
N THR A 164 -7.94 -1.78 20.68
CA THR A 164 -7.50 -0.97 19.52
C THR A 164 -6.02 -1.18 19.16
N ARG A 165 -5.15 -1.28 20.17
CA ARG A 165 -3.73 -1.59 19.96
C ARG A 165 -3.51 -2.95 19.28
N GLU A 166 -4.27 -3.97 19.67
CA GLU A 166 -4.18 -5.30 19.06
C GLU A 166 -4.73 -5.30 17.64
N TYR A 167 -5.78 -4.51 17.36
CA TYR A 167 -6.32 -4.35 16.01
C TYR A 167 -5.28 -3.76 15.04
N TYR A 168 -4.49 -2.76 15.46
CA TYR A 168 -3.41 -2.22 14.63
C TYR A 168 -2.27 -3.23 14.37
N HIS A 169 -2.08 -4.19 15.25
CA HIS A 169 -1.03 -5.21 15.14
C HIS A 169 -1.55 -6.58 14.66
N ARG A 170 -2.80 -6.65 14.17
CA ARG A 170 -3.49 -7.91 13.83
C ARG A 170 -2.74 -8.77 12.80
N HIS A 171 -2.02 -8.14 11.87
CA HIS A 171 -1.23 -8.83 10.83
C HIS A 171 0.23 -9.10 11.23
N THR A 172 0.71 -8.53 12.34
CA THR A 172 2.16 -8.51 12.65
C THR A 172 2.73 -9.92 12.87
N ARG A 173 2.04 -10.80 13.59
CA ARG A 173 2.58 -12.14 13.94
C ARG A 173 2.75 -13.06 12.73
N CYS A 174 1.89 -12.92 11.74
CA CYS A 174 1.85 -13.81 10.58
C CYS A 174 2.28 -13.13 9.29
N LEU A 175 2.73 -11.87 9.36
CA LEU A 175 3.07 -11.05 8.19
C LEU A 175 1.92 -11.12 7.17
N TYR A 176 0.72 -10.72 7.61
CA TYR A 176 -0.57 -10.97 6.96
C TYR A 176 -0.90 -12.47 6.86
N TRP A 177 -0.21 -13.21 5.99
CA TRP A 177 -0.34 -14.66 5.81
C TRP A 177 0.96 -15.32 5.30
N GLU A 178 2.00 -14.55 5.02
CA GLU A 178 3.29 -15.06 4.53
C GLU A 178 3.99 -15.95 5.55
N GLY A 179 3.63 -15.83 6.83
CA GLY A 179 4.11 -16.71 7.90
C GLY A 179 3.96 -18.21 7.55
N LYS A 180 2.96 -18.57 6.73
CA LYS A 180 2.76 -19.95 6.25
C LYS A 180 3.82 -20.41 5.23
N LEU A 181 4.36 -19.50 4.42
CA LEU A 181 5.45 -19.83 3.49
C LEU A 181 6.80 -19.97 4.19
N ILE A 182 6.98 -19.19 5.27
CA ILE A 182 8.22 -19.22 6.05
C ILE A 182 8.23 -20.43 7.00
N LEU A 183 7.12 -20.68 7.70
CA LEU A 183 6.96 -21.79 8.64
C LEU A 183 5.58 -22.44 8.44
N PRO A 184 5.47 -23.43 7.51
CA PRO A 184 4.17 -24.02 7.13
C PRO A 184 3.35 -24.64 8.26
N PHE A 185 4.02 -25.09 9.32
CA PHE A 185 3.40 -25.70 10.50
C PHE A 185 3.13 -24.70 11.63
N ALA A 186 3.48 -23.42 11.48
CA ALA A 186 3.33 -22.42 12.54
C ALA A 186 1.88 -22.04 12.85
N ASP A 187 0.93 -22.43 11.99
CA ASP A 187 -0.50 -22.26 12.21
C ASP A 187 -1.15 -23.40 13.02
N GLN A 188 -0.38 -24.42 13.42
CA GLN A 188 -0.88 -25.51 14.24
C GLN A 188 -1.04 -25.09 15.71
N CYS A 189 -2.07 -25.60 16.40
CA CYS A 189 -2.39 -25.17 17.77
C CYS A 189 -1.23 -25.40 18.76
N TRP A 190 -0.54 -26.54 18.67
CA TRP A 190 0.60 -26.87 19.52
C TRP A 190 1.77 -25.91 19.31
N PHE A 191 2.05 -25.54 18.06
CA PHE A 191 3.14 -24.61 17.75
C PHE A 191 2.81 -23.22 18.26
N ARG A 192 1.60 -22.72 17.97
CA ARG A 192 1.17 -21.40 18.46
C ARG A 192 1.20 -21.32 19.97
N PHE A 193 0.81 -22.39 20.67
CA PHE A 193 0.82 -22.42 22.13
C PHE A 193 2.24 -22.38 22.72
N LEU A 194 3.15 -23.21 22.20
CA LEU A 194 4.50 -23.37 22.75
C LEU A 194 5.50 -22.31 22.23
N PHE A 195 5.40 -21.95 20.95
CA PHE A 195 6.39 -21.17 20.21
C PHE A 195 5.81 -19.93 19.52
N GLY A 196 4.49 -19.72 19.52
CA GLY A 196 3.87 -18.58 18.82
C GLY A 196 4.34 -17.20 19.31
N TRP A 197 4.86 -17.10 20.54
CA TRP A 197 5.42 -15.87 21.09
C TRP A 197 6.73 -15.45 20.40
N LEU A 198 7.40 -16.36 19.69
CA LEU A 198 8.57 -16.09 18.84
C LEU A 198 8.20 -15.49 17.47
N MET A 199 6.91 -15.44 17.12
CA MET A 199 6.43 -14.90 15.85
C MET A 199 6.18 -13.38 15.92
N PRO A 200 6.48 -12.60 14.86
CA PRO A 200 7.07 -13.05 13.60
C PRO A 200 8.58 -13.32 13.74
N PRO A 201 9.15 -14.25 12.94
CA PRO A 201 10.58 -14.48 12.94
C PRO A 201 11.32 -13.19 12.56
N LYS A 202 12.43 -12.90 13.24
CA LYS A 202 13.26 -11.73 12.90
C LYS A 202 13.78 -11.87 11.47
N VAL A 203 13.45 -10.91 10.60
CA VAL A 203 13.87 -10.92 9.19
C VAL A 203 15.40 -10.99 9.06
N SER A 204 16.14 -10.35 9.97
CA SER A 204 17.61 -10.42 10.00
C SER A 204 18.13 -11.84 10.27
N LEU A 205 17.44 -12.61 11.11
CA LEU A 205 17.78 -14.00 11.38
C LEU A 205 17.50 -14.86 10.14
N LEU A 206 16.33 -14.70 9.51
CA LEU A 206 15.99 -15.40 8.27
C LEU A 206 17.04 -15.14 7.18
N LYS A 207 17.38 -13.86 6.96
CA LYS A 207 18.40 -13.45 5.99
C LYS A 207 19.80 -14.01 6.29
N ALA A 208 20.18 -14.11 7.57
CA ALA A 208 21.46 -14.67 7.97
C ALA A 208 21.55 -16.20 7.73
N THR A 209 20.41 -16.88 7.77
CA THR A 209 20.34 -18.35 7.59
C THR A 209 20.03 -18.78 6.15
N GLN A 210 19.64 -17.86 5.26
CA GLN A 210 19.31 -18.15 3.87
C GLN A 210 20.52 -17.92 2.96
N GLY A 211 20.98 -18.99 2.30
CA GLY A 211 21.99 -18.88 1.22
C GLY A 211 21.42 -18.20 -0.03
N GLU A 212 22.29 -17.78 -0.95
CA GLU A 212 21.87 -17.04 -2.16
C GLU A 212 20.88 -17.80 -3.04
N ALA A 213 21.01 -19.13 -3.14
CA ALA A 213 20.09 -19.97 -3.90
C ALA A 213 18.66 -19.93 -3.35
N ILE A 214 18.51 -19.98 -2.02
CA ILE A 214 17.20 -19.91 -1.36
C ILE A 214 16.61 -18.50 -1.51
N ARG A 215 17.45 -17.46 -1.40
CA ARG A 215 17.03 -16.07 -1.62
C ARG A 215 16.51 -15.86 -3.04
N ASN A 216 17.23 -16.35 -4.05
CA ASN A 216 16.82 -16.23 -5.45
C ASN A 216 15.54 -17.04 -5.72
N TYR A 217 15.43 -18.26 -5.17
CA TYR A 217 14.21 -19.05 -5.25
C TYR A 217 12.99 -18.32 -4.69
N TYR A 218 13.10 -17.72 -3.49
CA TYR A 218 12.02 -16.90 -2.95
C TYR A 218 11.72 -15.68 -3.82
N HIS A 219 12.72 -15.01 -4.40
CA HIS A 219 12.48 -13.88 -5.30
C HIS A 219 11.81 -14.26 -6.62
N GLU A 220 12.06 -15.46 -7.13
CA GLU A 220 11.52 -15.92 -8.42
C GLU A 220 10.14 -16.57 -8.27
N MET A 221 9.88 -17.21 -7.12
CA MET A 221 8.70 -18.04 -6.89
C MET A 221 7.65 -17.40 -5.97
N HIS A 222 7.82 -16.11 -5.65
CA HIS A 222 6.95 -15.38 -4.74
C HIS A 222 6.62 -14.01 -5.31
N VAL A 223 5.36 -13.60 -5.19
CA VAL A 223 4.90 -12.26 -5.60
C VAL A 223 4.65 -11.44 -4.34
N ILE A 224 5.27 -10.26 -4.29
CA ILE A 224 4.98 -9.22 -3.30
C ILE A 224 4.77 -7.94 -4.09
N GLN A 225 3.52 -7.68 -4.47
CA GLN A 225 3.16 -6.52 -5.27
C GLN A 225 1.89 -5.91 -4.74
N ASP A 226 1.80 -4.59 -4.87
CA ASP A 226 0.60 -3.80 -4.61
C ASP A 226 0.15 -3.11 -5.89
N MET A 227 -1.16 -2.96 -6.01
CA MET A 227 -1.79 -2.20 -7.09
C MET A 227 -2.73 -1.18 -6.47
N LEU A 228 -2.42 0.11 -6.62
CA LEU A 228 -3.35 1.19 -6.29
C LEU A 228 -4.22 1.47 -7.51
N VAL A 229 -5.47 1.02 -7.50
CA VAL A 229 -6.37 1.07 -8.67
C VAL A 229 -7.63 1.89 -8.40
N PRO A 230 -8.23 2.57 -9.39
CA PRO A 230 -9.52 3.23 -9.21
C PRO A 230 -10.58 2.23 -8.69
N LEU A 231 -11.40 2.65 -7.72
CA LEU A 231 -12.29 1.75 -6.98
C LEU A 231 -13.24 0.96 -7.91
N TYR A 232 -13.76 1.61 -8.95
CA TYR A 232 -14.68 0.98 -9.91
C TYR A 232 -14.00 -0.06 -10.82
N LYS A 233 -12.67 -0.14 -10.85
CA LYS A 233 -11.88 -1.13 -11.60
C LYS A 233 -11.42 -2.31 -10.75
N VAL A 234 -11.72 -2.34 -9.44
CA VAL A 234 -11.28 -3.42 -8.55
C VAL A 234 -11.72 -4.80 -9.04
N GLY A 235 -12.94 -4.94 -9.57
CA GLY A 235 -13.41 -6.20 -10.15
C GLY A 235 -12.54 -6.69 -11.31
N ASP A 236 -12.20 -5.79 -12.23
CA ASP A 236 -11.35 -6.13 -13.39
C ASP A 236 -9.90 -6.43 -12.95
N ALA A 237 -9.40 -5.72 -11.94
CA ALA A 237 -8.09 -6.01 -11.34
C ALA A 237 -8.04 -7.40 -10.71
N LEU A 238 -9.08 -7.80 -9.96
CA LEU A 238 -9.17 -9.13 -9.36
C LEU A 238 -9.21 -10.24 -10.42
N GLU A 239 -10.00 -10.06 -11.49
CA GLU A 239 -10.03 -11.01 -12.61
C GLU A 239 -8.67 -11.12 -13.30
N TRP A 240 -7.98 -9.99 -13.45
CA TRP A 240 -6.63 -9.95 -14.01
C TRP A 240 -5.64 -10.71 -13.13
N VAL A 241 -5.61 -10.44 -11.82
CA VAL A 241 -4.71 -11.11 -10.86
C VAL A 241 -4.99 -12.61 -10.83
N HIS A 242 -6.26 -13.00 -10.84
CA HIS A 242 -6.63 -14.40 -10.89
C HIS A 242 -6.08 -15.08 -12.16
N ARG A 243 -6.25 -14.47 -13.34
CA ARG A 243 -5.78 -15.06 -14.59
C ARG A 243 -4.25 -15.16 -14.69
N GLU A 244 -3.53 -14.13 -14.25
CA GLU A 244 -2.07 -14.04 -14.47
C GLU A 244 -1.25 -14.68 -13.34
N MET A 245 -1.77 -14.70 -12.11
CA MET A 245 -0.98 -15.09 -10.93
C MET A 245 -1.66 -16.13 -10.04
N GLU A 246 -3.00 -16.18 -10.00
CA GLU A 246 -3.77 -17.08 -9.11
C GLU A 246 -3.33 -17.01 -7.64
N VAL A 247 -2.91 -15.83 -7.18
CA VAL A 247 -2.45 -15.60 -5.81
C VAL A 247 -3.63 -15.40 -4.87
N TYR A 248 -3.64 -16.16 -3.78
CA TYR A 248 -4.60 -16.00 -2.68
C TYR A 248 -3.95 -16.28 -1.33
N PRO A 249 -4.42 -15.63 -0.25
CA PRO A 249 -5.46 -14.61 -0.23
C PRO A 249 -4.99 -13.26 -0.79
N ILE A 250 -5.92 -12.38 -1.13
CA ILE A 250 -5.68 -11.01 -1.63
C ILE A 250 -6.18 -10.01 -0.57
N TRP A 251 -5.39 -8.97 -0.31
CA TRP A 251 -5.73 -7.88 0.61
C TRP A 251 -6.34 -6.71 -0.16
N LEU A 252 -7.45 -6.14 0.31
CA LEU A 252 -8.02 -4.91 -0.23
C LEU A 252 -8.15 -3.86 0.87
N CYS A 253 -7.70 -2.65 0.58
CA CYS A 253 -7.81 -1.49 1.48
C CYS A 253 -8.19 -0.23 0.69
N PRO A 254 -9.25 0.50 1.08
CA PRO A 254 -9.65 1.69 0.34
C PRO A 254 -8.67 2.84 0.55
N HIS A 255 -8.56 3.69 -0.45
CA HIS A 255 -7.66 4.84 -0.45
C HIS A 255 -8.32 6.03 -1.14
N LYS A 256 -8.43 7.16 -0.43
CA LYS A 256 -8.87 8.41 -1.06
C LYS A 256 -7.68 9.03 -1.79
N LEU A 257 -7.78 9.27 -3.09
CA LEU A 257 -6.78 10.06 -3.80
C LEU A 257 -7.31 11.48 -4.01
N PHE A 258 -6.75 12.45 -3.26
CA PHE A 258 -7.21 13.83 -3.32
C PHE A 258 -6.78 14.53 -4.61
N LYS A 259 -7.67 15.39 -5.10
CA LYS A 259 -7.34 16.40 -6.10
C LYS A 259 -6.62 17.55 -5.41
N LEU A 260 -5.36 17.74 -5.75
CA LEU A 260 -4.51 18.80 -5.22
C LEU A 260 -4.45 20.00 -6.18
N PRO A 261 -4.09 21.20 -5.70
CA PRO A 261 -3.93 22.39 -6.55
C PRO A 261 -2.75 22.26 -7.52
N VAL A 262 -1.81 21.36 -7.22
CA VAL A 262 -0.67 21.01 -8.07
C VAL A 262 -0.76 19.54 -8.46
N LYS A 263 -0.25 19.21 -9.65
CA LYS A 263 -0.17 17.82 -10.11
C LYS A 263 1.02 17.13 -9.45
N THR A 264 0.74 16.21 -8.53
CA THR A 264 1.73 15.39 -7.84
C THR A 264 2.02 14.09 -8.60
N MET A 265 3.00 13.32 -8.12
CA MET A 265 3.46 12.09 -8.78
C MET A 265 2.35 11.07 -9.05
N ILE A 266 1.39 10.98 -8.13
CA ILE A 266 0.10 10.32 -8.34
C ILE A 266 -1.00 11.38 -8.29
N TYR A 267 -2.07 11.19 -9.05
CA TYR A 267 -3.18 12.13 -9.15
C TYR A 267 -4.46 11.37 -9.57
N PRO A 268 -5.67 11.90 -9.31
CA PRO A 268 -6.93 11.30 -9.77
C PRO A 268 -7.07 11.27 -11.30
N GLU A 269 -7.95 10.41 -11.82
CA GLU A 269 -8.27 10.34 -13.26
C GLU A 269 -8.86 11.67 -13.73
N PRO A 270 -8.40 12.22 -14.87
CA PRO A 270 -9.00 13.42 -15.43
C PRO A 270 -10.51 13.27 -15.66
N GLY A 271 -11.31 14.17 -15.06
CA GLY A 271 -12.76 14.18 -15.21
C GLY A 271 -13.53 13.27 -14.25
N PHE A 272 -12.88 12.68 -13.25
CA PHE A 272 -13.56 11.89 -12.20
C PHE A 272 -14.68 12.70 -11.51
N GLU A 273 -14.51 14.01 -11.37
CA GLU A 273 -15.45 14.93 -10.70
C GLU A 273 -16.77 15.09 -11.46
N LEU A 274 -16.75 14.84 -12.77
CA LEU A 274 -17.92 14.83 -13.64
C LEU A 274 -18.62 13.47 -13.62
N GLN A 275 -17.85 12.40 -13.48
CA GLN A 275 -18.35 11.03 -13.49
C GLN A 275 -19.01 10.66 -12.16
N ARG A 276 -18.48 11.15 -11.03
CA ARG A 276 -19.01 10.96 -9.67
C ARG A 276 -19.41 9.51 -9.39
N ARG A 277 -18.47 8.58 -9.57
CA ARG A 277 -18.74 7.16 -9.33
C ARG A 277 -18.91 6.92 -7.83
N GLN A 278 -19.40 5.73 -7.48
CA GLN A 278 -19.56 5.31 -6.08
C GLN A 278 -18.24 5.47 -5.32
N GLY A 279 -18.25 6.23 -4.23
CA GLY A 279 -17.08 6.56 -3.41
C GLY A 279 -16.32 7.83 -3.83
N ASP A 280 -16.53 8.35 -5.04
CA ASP A 280 -15.89 9.59 -5.49
C ASP A 280 -16.56 10.80 -4.87
N THR A 281 -15.75 11.72 -4.34
CA THR A 281 -16.18 13.03 -3.83
C THR A 281 -15.86 14.13 -4.85
N GLN A 282 -16.24 15.37 -4.56
CA GLN A 282 -15.83 16.52 -5.38
C GLN A 282 -14.32 16.79 -5.32
N THR A 283 -13.65 16.33 -4.26
CA THR A 283 -12.26 16.68 -3.94
C THR A 283 -11.33 15.47 -3.96
N ALA A 284 -11.85 14.26 -4.14
CA ALA A 284 -11.07 13.02 -4.12
C ALA A 284 -11.75 11.92 -4.92
N GLN A 285 -10.97 11.17 -5.68
CA GLN A 285 -11.40 9.93 -6.33
C GLN A 285 -11.08 8.75 -5.41
N MET A 286 -11.94 7.74 -5.38
CA MET A 286 -11.68 6.54 -4.61
C MET A 286 -10.81 5.55 -5.38
N TYR A 287 -9.77 5.08 -4.70
CA TYR A 287 -8.87 4.03 -5.13
C TYR A 287 -8.90 2.87 -4.13
N THR A 288 -8.26 1.78 -4.47
CA THR A 288 -8.04 0.63 -3.60
C THR A 288 -6.64 0.13 -3.79
N ASP A 289 -5.97 -0.08 -2.67
CA ASP A 289 -4.74 -0.83 -2.61
C ASP A 289 -5.07 -2.33 -2.62
N ILE A 290 -4.56 -3.04 -3.62
CA ILE A 290 -4.73 -4.48 -3.82
C ILE A 290 -3.40 -5.15 -3.54
N GLY A 291 -3.29 -5.78 -2.38
CA GLY A 291 -2.10 -6.50 -1.93
C GLY A 291 -2.08 -7.95 -2.39
N VAL A 292 -1.08 -8.28 -3.21
CA VAL A 292 -0.85 -9.60 -3.81
C VAL A 292 0.46 -10.16 -3.23
N TYR A 293 0.33 -10.94 -2.15
CA TYR A 293 1.47 -11.42 -1.35
C TYR A 293 1.45 -12.94 -1.16
N TYR A 294 1.90 -13.73 -2.14
CA TYR A 294 2.02 -15.18 -1.93
C TYR A 294 2.81 -15.87 -3.04
N ALA A 295 2.99 -17.17 -2.88
CA ALA A 295 3.37 -18.05 -3.97
C ALA A 295 2.22 -18.13 -5.00
N PRO A 296 2.47 -17.82 -6.29
CA PRO A 296 1.48 -17.95 -7.36
C PRO A 296 0.93 -19.37 -7.53
N GLY A 297 -0.29 -19.48 -8.07
CA GLY A 297 -0.92 -20.78 -8.35
C GLY A 297 -0.05 -21.71 -9.21
N PRO A 298 0.53 -21.25 -10.34
CA PRO A 298 1.45 -22.05 -11.15
C PRO A 298 2.63 -22.60 -10.33
N VAL A 299 3.25 -21.76 -9.49
CA VAL A 299 4.34 -22.17 -8.60
C VAL A 299 3.91 -23.28 -7.64
N LEU A 300 2.74 -23.14 -7.01
CA LEU A 300 2.21 -24.13 -6.07
C LEU A 300 1.87 -25.47 -6.75
N ARG A 301 1.57 -25.46 -8.06
CA ARG A 301 1.34 -26.66 -8.87
C ARG A 301 2.62 -27.23 -9.49
N GLY A 302 3.77 -26.58 -9.30
CA GLY A 302 5.04 -27.01 -9.89
C GLY A 302 5.18 -26.67 -11.38
N GLU A 303 4.39 -25.72 -11.88
CA GLU A 303 4.44 -25.20 -13.24
C GLU A 303 5.54 -24.13 -13.36
N VAL A 304 5.95 -23.84 -14.60
CA VAL A 304 6.91 -22.77 -14.88
C VAL A 304 6.23 -21.41 -14.64
N PHE A 305 6.90 -20.54 -13.89
CA PHE A 305 6.43 -19.18 -13.62
C PHE A 305 7.59 -18.19 -13.77
N ASP A 306 7.39 -17.14 -14.56
CA ASP A 306 8.32 -16.01 -14.65
C ASP A 306 7.76 -14.82 -13.87
N GLY A 307 8.24 -14.64 -12.63
CA GLY A 307 7.82 -13.53 -11.78
C GLY A 307 8.15 -12.15 -12.35
N ALA A 308 9.25 -12.01 -13.10
CA ALA A 308 9.61 -10.73 -13.71
C ALA A 308 8.66 -10.40 -14.88
N GLU A 309 8.27 -11.40 -15.68
CA GLU A 309 7.26 -11.22 -16.71
C GLU A 309 5.88 -10.89 -16.11
N ALA A 310 5.49 -11.60 -15.05
CA ALA A 310 4.23 -11.35 -14.37
C ALA A 310 4.15 -9.92 -13.80
N VAL A 311 5.25 -9.42 -13.21
CA VAL A 311 5.35 -8.02 -12.75
C VAL A 311 5.28 -7.04 -13.92
N ARG A 312 6.00 -7.28 -15.03
CA ARG A 312 5.92 -6.40 -16.22
C ARG A 312 4.49 -6.29 -16.78
N LYS A 313 3.74 -7.40 -16.80
CA LYS A 313 2.33 -7.41 -17.20
C LYS A 313 1.46 -6.63 -16.22
N LEU A 314 1.69 -6.79 -14.91
CA LEU A 314 1.00 -6.06 -13.84
C LEU A 314 1.21 -4.55 -13.99
N GLU A 315 2.45 -4.11 -14.18
CA GLU A 315 2.78 -2.70 -14.37
C GLU A 315 2.17 -2.12 -15.64
N SER A 316 2.17 -2.88 -16.74
CA SER A 316 1.53 -2.47 -17.99
C SER A 316 0.02 -2.30 -17.82
N TRP A 317 -0.64 -3.25 -17.15
CA TRP A 317 -2.06 -3.17 -16.85
C TRP A 317 -2.40 -1.95 -15.99
N MET A 318 -1.57 -1.64 -14.98
CA MET A 318 -1.78 -0.44 -14.15
C MET A 318 -1.64 0.85 -14.97
N ILE A 319 -0.65 0.96 -15.85
CA ILE A 319 -0.50 2.14 -16.73
C ILE A 319 -1.75 2.32 -17.60
N GLU A 320 -2.27 1.25 -18.18
CA GLU A 320 -3.47 1.27 -19.03
C GLU A 320 -4.75 1.62 -18.25
N ASN A 321 -4.78 1.33 -16.95
CA ASN A 321 -5.94 1.48 -16.09
C ASN A 321 -5.83 2.64 -15.10
N HIS A 322 -4.86 3.54 -15.29
CA HIS A 322 -4.62 4.67 -14.39
C HIS A 322 -4.43 4.22 -12.94
N GLY A 323 -3.69 3.13 -12.76
CA GLY A 323 -3.24 2.62 -11.48
C GLY A 323 -1.79 2.97 -11.20
N PHE A 324 -1.40 2.87 -9.94
CA PHE A 324 -0.06 3.19 -9.46
C PHE A 324 0.51 2.03 -8.66
N GLN A 325 1.80 1.73 -8.84
CA GLN A 325 2.50 0.73 -8.06
C GLN A 325 3.18 1.38 -6.85
N PRO A 326 2.80 1.06 -5.60
CA PRO A 326 3.53 1.54 -4.44
C PRO A 326 5.04 1.24 -4.52
N GLN A 327 5.85 2.29 -4.49
CA GLN A 327 7.27 2.25 -4.85
C GLN A 327 8.20 1.53 -3.85
N TYR A 328 7.65 0.95 -2.78
CA TYR A 328 8.41 0.02 -1.94
C TYR A 328 8.58 -1.34 -2.63
N ALA A 329 7.68 -1.68 -3.56
CA ALA A 329 7.81 -2.84 -4.41
C ALA A 329 8.88 -2.61 -5.48
N VAL A 330 9.49 -3.70 -5.93
CA VAL A 330 10.49 -3.64 -6.99
C VAL A 330 9.79 -3.48 -8.33
N SER A 331 10.20 -2.47 -9.09
CA SER A 331 9.69 -2.24 -10.45
C SER A 331 10.60 -2.89 -11.51
N GLU A 332 9.97 -3.47 -12.52
CA GLU A 332 10.58 -4.03 -13.73
C GLU A 332 10.46 -3.04 -14.92
N LEU A 333 9.92 -1.84 -14.70
CA LEU A 333 9.74 -0.83 -15.75
C LEU A 333 11.07 -0.24 -16.25
N SER A 334 11.06 0.12 -17.53
CA SER A 334 11.99 1.12 -18.04
C SER A 334 11.62 2.50 -17.49
N GLU A 335 12.59 3.41 -17.42
CA GLU A 335 12.37 4.78 -16.93
C GLU A 335 11.23 5.49 -17.67
N LYS A 336 11.19 5.32 -19.00
CA LYS A 336 10.12 5.87 -19.84
C LYS A 336 8.74 5.37 -19.41
N ASN A 337 8.58 4.08 -19.12
CA ASN A 337 7.28 3.54 -18.70
C ASN A 337 6.97 3.86 -17.23
N PHE A 338 7.99 3.99 -16.39
CA PHE A 338 7.83 4.48 -15.02
C PHE A 338 7.18 5.88 -15.02
N TRP A 339 7.69 6.80 -15.84
CA TRP A 339 7.12 8.14 -16.01
C TRP A 339 5.85 8.20 -16.88
N ARG A 340 5.36 7.05 -17.37
CA ARG A 340 3.98 6.93 -17.89
C ARG A 340 2.99 6.56 -16.79
N MET A 341 3.43 5.81 -15.78
CA MET A 341 2.63 5.49 -14.60
C MET A 341 2.55 6.71 -13.66
N PHE A 342 3.66 7.42 -13.48
CA PHE A 342 3.79 8.55 -12.55
C PHE A 342 4.00 9.88 -13.28
N ASP A 343 3.56 10.98 -12.68
CA ASP A 343 3.90 12.31 -13.16
C ASP A 343 5.29 12.76 -12.65
N ALA A 344 6.19 13.07 -13.57
CA ALA A 344 7.55 13.50 -13.25
C ALA A 344 7.66 15.00 -12.93
N GLY A 345 6.66 15.82 -13.30
CA GLY A 345 6.83 17.27 -13.45
C GLY A 345 7.24 17.96 -12.16
N LEU A 346 6.38 17.91 -11.14
CA LEU A 346 6.64 18.55 -9.85
C LEU A 346 7.87 17.95 -9.15
N TYR A 347 8.08 16.64 -9.31
CA TYR A 347 9.19 15.92 -8.72
C TYR A 347 10.54 16.39 -9.29
N GLU A 348 10.69 16.42 -10.60
CA GLU A 348 11.92 16.87 -11.26
C GLU A 348 12.19 18.36 -11.05
N GLN A 349 11.14 19.19 -11.06
CA GLN A 349 11.26 20.61 -10.71
C GLN A 349 11.82 20.78 -9.29
N SER A 350 11.29 20.01 -8.33
CA SER A 350 11.79 20.02 -6.95
C SER A 350 13.22 19.52 -6.84
N ARG A 351 13.58 18.44 -7.57
CA ARG A 351 14.96 17.95 -7.59
C ARG A 351 15.95 19.01 -8.05
N LYS A 352 15.62 19.72 -9.14
CA LYS A 352 16.44 20.80 -9.69
C LYS A 352 16.52 21.98 -8.72
N LYS A 353 15.37 22.50 -8.26
CA LYS A 353 15.28 23.68 -7.38
C LYS A 353 16.03 23.50 -6.05
N TYR A 354 15.96 22.31 -5.46
CA TYR A 354 16.53 22.04 -4.13
C TYR A 354 17.87 21.28 -4.16
N GLY A 355 18.52 21.18 -5.32
CA GLY A 355 19.86 20.58 -5.44
C GLY A 355 19.92 19.07 -5.14
N ALA A 356 18.82 18.35 -5.37
CA ALA A 356 18.77 16.91 -5.17
C ALA A 356 19.48 16.14 -6.32
N VAL A 357 19.51 16.72 -7.53
CA VAL A 357 20.19 16.13 -8.69
C VAL A 357 21.67 15.93 -8.40
N GLY A 358 22.18 14.71 -8.60
CA GLY A 358 23.56 14.35 -8.29
C GLY A 358 23.90 14.30 -6.79
N THR A 359 22.92 14.47 -5.90
CA THR A 359 23.06 14.29 -4.44
C THR A 359 22.32 13.04 -3.98
N PHE A 360 21.08 12.89 -4.45
CA PHE A 360 20.22 11.75 -4.19
C PHE A 360 19.94 11.06 -5.52
N MET A 361 19.91 9.72 -5.54
CA MET A 361 19.43 8.98 -6.71
C MET A 361 17.97 9.36 -7.04
N SER A 362 17.59 9.31 -8.31
CA SER A 362 16.18 9.46 -8.70
C SER A 362 15.30 8.36 -8.09
N VAL A 363 14.00 8.66 -7.97
CA VAL A 363 13.01 7.71 -7.46
C VAL A 363 12.91 6.48 -8.34
N TYR A 364 12.99 6.65 -9.67
CA TYR A 364 13.05 5.54 -10.62
C TYR A 364 14.27 4.64 -10.32
N TYR A 365 15.46 5.24 -10.22
CA TYR A 365 16.66 4.49 -9.90
C TYR A 365 16.56 3.83 -8.55
N LYS A 366 15.87 4.42 -7.55
CA LYS A 366 15.65 3.81 -6.24
C LYS A 366 14.69 2.61 -6.27
N SER A 367 13.66 2.63 -7.13
CA SER A 367 12.67 1.56 -7.26
C SER A 367 13.06 0.44 -8.24
N LYS A 368 14.05 0.67 -9.11
CA LYS A 368 14.55 -0.34 -10.05
C LYS A 368 15.14 -1.57 -9.36
N LYS A 369 14.90 -2.76 -9.93
CA LYS A 369 15.51 -4.04 -9.52
C LYS A 369 17.03 -4.06 -9.67
N GLY A 370 17.69 -4.77 -8.75
CA GLY A 370 19.14 -5.03 -8.80
C GLY A 370 19.96 -4.22 -7.79
N ARG A 371 21.16 -4.72 -7.48
CA ARG A 371 22.11 -4.04 -6.60
C ARG A 371 22.74 -2.90 -7.38
N LYS A 372 22.47 -1.67 -6.96
CA LYS A 372 22.99 -0.47 -7.63
C LYS A 372 24.41 -0.23 -7.16
N THR A 373 25.35 -0.19 -8.09
CA THR A 373 26.70 0.27 -7.80
C THR A 373 26.71 1.80 -7.69
N GLU A 374 27.64 2.34 -6.89
CA GLU A 374 27.79 3.80 -6.79
C GLU A 374 28.09 4.43 -8.16
N LYS A 375 28.83 3.71 -9.01
CA LYS A 375 29.17 4.14 -10.37
C LYS A 375 27.95 4.29 -11.27
N GLU A 376 27.05 3.29 -11.31
CA GLU A 376 25.82 3.37 -12.12
C GLU A 376 24.91 4.52 -11.69
N VAL A 377 24.82 4.78 -10.39
CA VAL A 377 24.06 5.92 -9.86
C VAL A 377 24.70 7.24 -10.26
N GLN A 378 26.03 7.35 -10.16
CA GLN A 378 26.76 8.55 -10.56
C GLN A 378 26.64 8.84 -12.07
N GLU A 379 26.79 7.83 -12.92
CA GLU A 379 26.68 7.97 -14.38
C GLU A 379 25.27 8.43 -14.80
N ALA A 380 24.24 7.84 -14.20
CA ALA A 380 22.85 8.22 -14.44
C ALA A 380 22.53 9.67 -14.03
N GLU A 381 23.01 10.09 -12.86
CA GLU A 381 22.81 11.46 -12.38
C GLU A 381 23.68 12.47 -13.16
N GLN A 382 24.86 12.08 -13.62
CA GLN A 382 25.69 12.90 -14.52
C GLN A 382 24.99 13.13 -15.86
N ALA A 383 24.39 12.11 -16.46
CA ALA A 383 23.60 12.26 -17.69
C ALA A 383 22.42 13.24 -17.52
N HIS A 384 21.79 13.25 -16.34
CA HIS A 384 20.74 14.22 -16.01
C HIS A 384 21.29 15.65 -15.86
N LEU A 385 22.46 15.81 -15.23
CA LEU A 385 23.14 17.10 -15.12
C LEU A 385 23.53 17.63 -16.51
N GLU A 386 24.17 16.81 -17.35
CA GLU A 386 24.59 17.18 -18.70
C GLU A 386 23.39 17.61 -19.56
N THR A 387 22.26 16.89 -19.45
CA THR A 387 21.02 17.25 -20.14
C THR A 387 20.46 18.59 -19.63
N ALA A 388 20.46 18.80 -18.30
CA ALA A 388 19.99 20.04 -17.70
C ALA A 388 20.86 21.26 -18.08
N TYR A 389 22.18 21.09 -18.21
CA TYR A 389 23.07 22.14 -18.69
C TYR A 389 22.85 22.43 -20.18
N ALA A 390 22.64 21.40 -21.01
CA ALA A 390 22.37 21.57 -22.44
C ALA A 390 21.03 22.27 -22.74
N GLU A 391 20.01 22.12 -21.89
CA GLU A 391 18.74 22.86 -21.98
C GLU A 391 18.86 24.34 -21.59
N VAL A 392 19.79 24.67 -20.68
CA VAL A 392 20.05 26.06 -20.23
C VAL A 392 20.91 26.83 -21.25
N ASP A 393 21.75 26.14 -22.02
CA ASP A 393 22.63 26.72 -23.04
C ASP A 393 21.94 26.87 -24.43
N GLN A 394 20.64 26.55 -24.57
CA GLN A 394 19.90 26.89 -25.79
C GLN A 394 19.57 28.38 -25.79
N PRO A 395 19.98 29.15 -26.83
CA PRO A 395 19.60 30.55 -26.94
C PRO A 395 18.08 30.65 -27.05
N VAL A 396 17.51 31.54 -26.25
CA VAL A 396 16.09 31.93 -26.34
C VAL A 396 15.93 32.72 -27.64
N ASP A 397 15.46 32.05 -28.70
CA ASP A 397 14.97 32.71 -29.92
C ASP A 397 13.53 33.19 -29.76
#